data_AF-A0AAU2CPN4-F1
#
_entry.id   AF-A0AAU2CPN4-F1
#
_cell.length_a   1.000
_cell.length_b   1.000
_cell.length_c   1.000
_cell.angle_alpha   90.00
_cell.angle_beta   90.00
_cell.angle_gamma   90.00
#
_symmetry.space_group_name_H-M   'P 1'
#
loop_
_entity.id
_entity.type
_entity.pdbx_description
1 polymer ?
#
loop_
_entity_poly.entity_id
_entity_poly.type
_entity_poly.pdbx_seq_one_letter_code
_entity_poly.pdbx_strand_id
1 'polypeptide(L)'
;MGVEEKPAHEEEQPLSGGNVSAGVVRVGDTVRRPAGPWTPAVHALLTHLHEAGFRAAPRPLGIDEQGREVLTFMPGEVIWPDRFALVEPRKQLARVARLVRDLHDAVQDFTPPSDACWQVLVPAEGADIIAHQDLAPWNLVVAEGDELSLIDWDTAAPGSRLWDVAYAIRGFVPLSAHPDWQSPDAADRLRVFADAYGLDEAERRALVPMLGRRTRAMHDFLRDQSAQGVQPWTTLWAQGHGDAWRGDAEYIEQRADQWERALLSA
;
A
#
# COMPACT_ATOMS: atom_id res chain seq x y z
N MET A 1 -35.39 -6.76 -39.60
CA MET A 1 -35.23 -7.44 -38.29
C MET A 1 -34.00 -8.32 -38.41
N GLY A 2 -32.92 -8.16 -37.68
CA GLY A 2 -32.51 -7.13 -36.73
C GLY A 2 -31.09 -6.68 -37.07
N VAL A 3 -30.75 -5.45 -36.67
CA VAL A 3 -29.36 -5.00 -36.67
C VAL A 3 -28.73 -5.68 -35.45
N GLU A 4 -27.79 -6.59 -35.66
CA GLU A 4 -26.85 -7.01 -34.62
C GLU A 4 -26.10 -5.75 -34.18
N GLU A 5 -26.43 -5.23 -32.99
CA GLU A 5 -25.55 -4.33 -32.27
C GLU A 5 -24.25 -5.07 -32.01
N LYS A 6 -23.21 -4.71 -32.77
CA LYS A 6 -21.84 -5.05 -32.40
C LYS A 6 -21.63 -4.56 -30.96
N PRO A 7 -21.07 -5.37 -30.05
CA PRO A 7 -20.73 -4.88 -28.73
C PRO A 7 -19.85 -3.64 -28.92
N ALA A 8 -20.23 -2.53 -28.30
CA ALA A 8 -19.37 -1.36 -28.25
C ALA A 8 -18.07 -1.81 -27.58
N HIS A 9 -16.98 -1.86 -28.35
CA HIS A 9 -15.66 -1.96 -27.76
C HIS A 9 -15.46 -0.68 -26.96
N GLU A 10 -15.63 -0.76 -25.64
CA GLU A 10 -15.30 0.32 -24.73
C GLU A 10 -13.83 0.70 -24.95
N GLU A 11 -13.58 1.98 -25.23
CA GLU A 11 -12.26 2.48 -25.62
C GLU A 11 -11.27 2.33 -24.44
N GLU A 12 -10.07 1.81 -24.72
CA GLU A 12 -9.01 1.69 -23.72
C GLU A 12 -8.46 3.07 -23.36
N GLN A 13 -8.53 3.43 -22.10
CA GLN A 13 -8.03 4.70 -21.57
C GLN A 13 -6.77 4.45 -20.75
N PRO A 14 -5.57 4.89 -21.18
CA PRO A 14 -4.37 4.75 -20.38
C PRO A 14 -4.53 5.41 -19.01
N LEU A 15 -4.17 4.68 -17.94
CA LEU A 15 -4.12 5.24 -16.60
C LEU A 15 -2.68 5.68 -16.30
N SER A 16 -2.53 6.93 -15.87
CA SER A 16 -1.26 7.49 -15.39
C SER A 16 -1.20 7.43 -13.87
N GLY A 17 -0.18 6.79 -13.29
CA GLY A 17 0.06 6.77 -11.84
C GLY A 17 0.91 5.58 -11.38
N GLY A 18 1.85 5.78 -10.46
CA GLY A 18 2.78 4.74 -9.98
C GLY A 18 4.05 4.59 -10.85
N ASN A 19 5.13 4.08 -10.24
CA ASN A 19 6.43 3.89 -10.88
C ASN A 19 6.44 2.77 -11.95
N VAL A 20 5.33 2.03 -12.10
CA VAL A 20 5.20 0.83 -12.95
C VAL A 20 3.92 0.88 -13.81
N SER A 21 3.54 2.06 -14.30
CA SER A 21 2.27 2.30 -15.03
C SER A 21 2.23 1.85 -16.50
N ALA A 22 3.32 1.28 -17.03
CA ALA A 22 3.36 0.84 -18.42
C ALA A 22 2.39 -0.34 -18.65
N GLY A 23 1.34 -0.11 -19.45
CA GLY A 23 0.38 -1.14 -19.84
C GLY A 23 -0.86 -1.26 -18.95
N VAL A 24 -1.12 -0.29 -18.07
CA VAL A 24 -2.37 -0.21 -17.30
C VAL A 24 -3.38 0.65 -18.04
N VAL A 25 -4.54 0.08 -18.37
CA VAL A 25 -5.63 0.77 -19.07
C VAL A 25 -6.96 0.54 -18.36
N ARG A 26 -7.82 1.56 -18.38
CA ARG A 26 -9.22 1.46 -17.99
C ARG A 26 -10.08 1.13 -19.20
N VAL A 27 -11.03 0.22 -19.02
CA VAL A 27 -12.06 -0.16 -20.00
C VAL A 27 -13.40 -0.20 -19.25
N GLY A 28 -14.25 0.80 -19.49
CA GLY A 28 -15.51 0.98 -18.74
C GLY A 28 -15.27 1.06 -17.24
N ASP A 29 -15.87 0.13 -16.50
CA ASP A 29 -15.74 0.01 -15.04
C ASP A 29 -14.67 -0.99 -14.60
N THR A 30 -13.70 -1.26 -15.47
CA THR A 30 -12.66 -2.26 -15.22
C THR A 30 -11.27 -1.73 -15.57
N VAL A 31 -10.25 -2.35 -15.01
CA VAL A 31 -8.83 -2.11 -15.31
C VAL A 31 -8.26 -3.36 -15.96
N ARG A 32 -7.39 -3.16 -16.94
CA ARG A 32 -6.51 -4.18 -17.52
C ARG A 32 -5.08 -3.80 -17.21
N ARG A 33 -4.30 -4.75 -16.70
CA ARG A 33 -2.89 -4.54 -16.34
C ARG A 33 -2.05 -5.78 -16.60
N PRO A 34 -0.72 -5.67 -16.73
CA PRO A 34 0.15 -6.83 -16.91
C PRO A 34 -0.07 -7.85 -15.79
N ALA A 35 -0.28 -9.12 -16.16
CA ALA A 35 -0.32 -10.21 -15.19
C ALA A 35 1.10 -10.75 -14.91
N GLY A 36 1.28 -11.35 -13.75
CA GLY A 36 2.53 -12.01 -13.35
C GLY A 36 2.27 -13.35 -12.65
N PRO A 37 3.34 -14.09 -12.28
CA PRO A 37 3.20 -15.35 -11.55
C PRO A 37 2.41 -15.25 -10.25
N TRP A 38 2.34 -14.05 -9.65
CA TRP A 38 1.59 -13.79 -8.42
C TRP A 38 0.09 -13.55 -8.63
N THR A 39 -0.34 -13.23 -9.85
CA THR A 39 -1.73 -12.84 -10.15
C THR A 39 -2.77 -13.87 -9.66
N PRO A 40 -2.59 -15.19 -9.83
CA PRO A 40 -3.55 -16.17 -9.29
C PRO A 40 -3.70 -16.09 -7.76
N ALA A 41 -2.62 -15.89 -7.03
CA ALA A 41 -2.63 -15.77 -5.57
C ALA A 41 -3.29 -14.45 -5.12
N VAL A 42 -3.00 -13.35 -5.82
CA VAL A 42 -3.66 -12.04 -5.60
C VAL A 42 -5.15 -12.12 -5.90
N HIS A 43 -5.57 -12.78 -6.98
CA HIS A 43 -7.00 -13.01 -7.26
C HIS A 43 -7.69 -13.82 -6.15
N ALA A 44 -7.05 -14.86 -5.63
CA ALA A 44 -7.60 -15.62 -4.50
C ALA A 44 -7.77 -14.72 -3.26
N LEU A 45 -6.78 -13.88 -2.96
CA LEU A 45 -6.84 -12.92 -1.86
C LEU A 45 -7.97 -11.89 -2.06
N LEU A 46 -8.06 -11.25 -3.22
CA LEU A 46 -9.09 -10.24 -3.49
C LEU A 46 -10.50 -10.83 -3.46
N THR A 47 -10.66 -12.08 -3.92
CA THR A 47 -11.93 -12.81 -3.81
C THR A 47 -12.30 -13.01 -2.34
N HIS A 48 -11.37 -13.51 -1.52
CA HIS A 48 -11.57 -13.69 -0.08
C HIS A 48 -11.94 -12.38 0.62
N LEU A 49 -11.23 -11.28 0.33
CA LEU A 49 -11.54 -9.97 0.91
C LEU A 49 -12.99 -9.54 0.60
N HIS A 50 -13.44 -9.76 -0.64
CA HIS A 50 -14.81 -9.47 -1.00
C HIS A 50 -15.83 -10.36 -0.27
N GLU A 51 -15.55 -11.65 -0.14
CA GLU A 51 -16.39 -12.59 0.61
C GLU A 51 -16.46 -12.24 2.10
N ALA A 52 -15.34 -11.78 2.68
CA ALA A 52 -15.25 -11.29 4.06
C ALA A 52 -15.91 -9.93 4.30
N GLY A 53 -16.44 -9.28 3.26
CA GLY A 53 -17.15 -8.00 3.38
C GLY A 53 -16.25 -6.77 3.21
N PHE A 54 -14.95 -6.92 2.97
CA PHE A 54 -14.06 -5.80 2.66
C PHE A 54 -14.36 -5.28 1.25
N ARG A 55 -14.77 -4.01 1.14
CA ARG A 55 -15.20 -3.39 -0.14
C ARG A 55 -14.19 -2.37 -0.67
N ALA A 56 -13.17 -2.04 0.10
CA ALA A 56 -12.14 -1.06 -0.24
C ALA A 56 -10.98 -1.68 -1.06
N ALA A 57 -11.27 -2.71 -1.85
CA ALA A 57 -10.33 -3.38 -2.76
C ALA A 57 -11.05 -3.71 -4.08
N PRO A 58 -10.32 -3.76 -5.21
CA PRO A 58 -10.89 -4.20 -6.47
C PRO A 58 -11.29 -5.67 -6.42
N ARG A 59 -12.33 -6.05 -7.19
CA ARG A 59 -12.70 -7.44 -7.40
C ARG A 59 -11.93 -8.00 -8.60
N PRO A 60 -11.44 -9.25 -8.51
CA PRO A 60 -10.85 -9.92 -9.65
C PRO A 60 -11.95 -10.39 -10.59
N LEU A 61 -11.75 -10.16 -11.89
CA LEU A 61 -12.67 -10.52 -12.97
C LEU A 61 -12.07 -11.51 -13.96
N GLY A 62 -10.83 -11.97 -13.71
CA GLY A 62 -10.14 -13.00 -14.49
C GLY A 62 -8.97 -12.46 -15.30
N ILE A 63 -8.65 -13.16 -16.37
CA ILE A 63 -7.59 -12.82 -17.32
C ILE A 63 -8.23 -12.62 -18.68
N ASP A 64 -7.89 -11.55 -19.39
CA ASP A 64 -8.43 -11.29 -20.73
C ASP A 64 -7.73 -12.11 -21.83
N GLU A 65 -8.21 -11.99 -23.07
CA GLU A 65 -7.66 -12.72 -24.22
C GLU A 65 -6.21 -12.35 -24.56
N GLN A 66 -5.70 -11.22 -24.05
CA GLN A 66 -4.32 -10.78 -24.22
C GLN A 66 -3.41 -11.22 -23.06
N GLY A 67 -3.94 -11.97 -22.09
CA GLY A 67 -3.19 -12.41 -20.91
C GLY A 67 -3.04 -11.33 -19.84
N ARG A 68 -3.87 -10.26 -19.87
CA ARG A 68 -3.84 -9.18 -18.87
C ARG A 68 -4.76 -9.50 -17.71
N GLU A 69 -4.35 -9.09 -16.51
CA GLU A 69 -5.18 -9.11 -15.32
C GLU A 69 -6.39 -8.17 -15.50
N VAL A 70 -7.57 -8.64 -15.12
CA VAL A 70 -8.85 -7.92 -15.22
C VAL A 70 -9.38 -7.69 -13.82
N LEU A 71 -9.41 -6.43 -13.38
CA LEU A 71 -9.95 -6.03 -12.07
C LEU A 71 -11.10 -5.03 -12.23
N THR A 72 -11.98 -4.90 -11.25
CA THR A 72 -12.90 -3.75 -11.21
C THR A 72 -12.13 -2.46 -11.00
N PHE A 73 -12.56 -1.38 -11.64
CA PHE A 73 -12.01 -0.05 -11.42
C PHE A 73 -12.47 0.51 -10.07
N MET A 74 -11.54 1.09 -9.30
CA MET A 74 -11.88 1.81 -8.07
C MET A 74 -12.14 3.28 -8.43
N PRO A 75 -13.40 3.76 -8.34
CA PRO A 75 -13.72 5.14 -8.70
C PRO A 75 -13.05 6.12 -7.73
N GLY A 76 -12.60 7.26 -8.26
CA GLY A 76 -11.94 8.29 -7.48
C GLY A 76 -10.55 8.61 -8.01
N GLU A 77 -9.77 9.27 -7.17
CA GLU A 77 -8.44 9.76 -7.52
C GLU A 77 -7.41 9.29 -6.49
N VAL A 78 -6.23 8.90 -6.98
CA VAL A 78 -5.09 8.61 -6.11
C VAL A 78 -4.66 9.90 -5.41
N ILE A 79 -4.39 9.82 -4.11
CA ILE A 79 -4.10 11.03 -3.33
C ILE A 79 -2.70 11.60 -3.56
N TRP A 80 -1.76 10.79 -4.04
CA TRP A 80 -0.38 11.21 -4.27
C TRP A 80 -0.12 11.61 -5.73
N PRO A 81 0.69 12.65 -6.01
CA PRO A 81 1.33 13.55 -5.04
C PRO A 81 0.45 14.74 -4.65
N ASP A 82 -0.58 15.07 -5.44
CA ASP A 82 -1.18 16.41 -5.44
C ASP A 82 -2.39 16.58 -4.51
N ARG A 83 -2.90 15.51 -3.90
CA ARG A 83 -4.14 15.51 -3.11
C ARG A 83 -3.96 14.94 -1.70
N PHE A 84 -2.73 14.93 -1.19
CA PHE A 84 -2.44 14.47 0.17
C PHE A 84 -3.24 15.25 1.24
N ALA A 85 -3.64 16.49 0.94
CA ALA A 85 -4.52 17.30 1.77
C ALA A 85 -5.88 16.62 2.10
N LEU A 86 -6.34 15.65 1.32
CA LEU A 86 -7.56 14.88 1.61
C LEU A 86 -7.43 13.99 2.85
N VAL A 87 -6.22 13.55 3.18
CA VAL A 87 -5.94 12.70 4.36
C VAL A 87 -5.13 13.43 5.43
N GLU A 88 -4.73 14.68 5.17
CA GLU A 88 -4.00 15.53 6.11
C GLU A 88 -4.79 15.82 7.40
N PRO A 89 -6.11 16.07 7.39
CA PRO A 89 -6.87 16.23 8.63
C PRO A 89 -6.81 14.97 9.50
N ARG A 90 -6.56 15.12 10.81
CA ARG A 90 -6.42 14.00 11.77
C ARG A 90 -7.57 13.00 11.72
N LYS A 91 -8.80 13.47 11.50
CA LYS A 91 -9.99 12.60 11.34
C LYS A 91 -9.88 11.68 10.12
N GLN A 92 -9.33 12.18 9.01
CA GLN A 92 -9.15 11.42 7.78
C GLN A 92 -7.95 10.47 7.91
N LEU A 93 -6.84 10.92 8.52
CA LEU A 93 -5.73 10.02 8.90
C LEU A 93 -6.22 8.83 9.77
N ALA A 94 -7.07 9.10 10.75
CA ALA A 94 -7.68 8.05 11.57
C ALA A 94 -8.58 7.09 10.75
N ARG A 95 -9.20 7.55 9.65
CA ARG A 95 -9.96 6.68 8.74
C ARG A 95 -9.03 5.79 7.91
N VAL A 96 -7.88 6.29 7.48
CA VAL A 96 -6.84 5.46 6.84
C VAL A 96 -6.37 4.37 7.80
N ALA A 97 -6.08 4.71 9.07
CA ALA A 97 -5.68 3.71 10.06
C ALA A 97 -6.74 2.63 10.30
N ARG A 98 -8.02 3.01 10.35
CA ARG A 98 -9.14 2.05 10.45
C ARG A 98 -9.28 1.19 9.19
N LEU A 99 -9.10 1.76 8.00
CA LEU A 99 -9.10 0.99 6.75
C LEU A 99 -8.01 -0.09 6.75
N VAL A 100 -6.81 0.25 7.23
CA VAL A 100 -5.71 -0.72 7.36
C VAL A 100 -6.06 -1.81 8.38
N ARG A 101 -6.70 -1.45 9.50
CA ARG A 101 -7.21 -2.43 10.46
C ARG A 101 -8.28 -3.34 9.87
N ASP A 102 -9.26 -2.78 9.17
CA ASP A 102 -10.34 -3.53 8.53
C ASP A 102 -9.80 -4.51 7.48
N LEU A 103 -8.76 -4.12 6.73
CA LEU A 103 -8.03 -5.02 5.84
C LEU A 103 -7.38 -6.17 6.62
N HIS A 104 -6.61 -5.85 7.65
CA HIS A 104 -5.88 -6.83 8.45
C HIS A 104 -6.80 -7.82 9.17
N ASP A 105 -8.00 -7.38 9.57
CA ASP A 105 -9.01 -8.26 10.16
C ASP A 105 -9.66 -9.14 9.07
N ALA A 106 -9.98 -8.59 7.90
CA ALA A 106 -10.58 -9.33 6.79
C ALA A 106 -9.65 -10.44 6.23
N VAL A 107 -8.34 -10.22 6.22
CA VAL A 107 -7.36 -11.20 5.71
C VAL A 107 -6.95 -12.26 6.76
N GLN A 108 -7.30 -12.09 8.03
CA GLN A 108 -6.79 -12.95 9.12
C GLN A 108 -7.06 -14.45 8.88
N ASP A 109 -8.23 -14.77 8.34
CA ASP A 109 -8.65 -16.15 8.12
C ASP A 109 -8.40 -16.63 6.67
N PHE A 110 -7.71 -15.83 5.86
CA PHE A 110 -7.35 -16.21 4.49
C PHE A 110 -6.30 -17.32 4.52
N THR A 111 -6.62 -18.44 3.89
CA THR A 111 -5.65 -19.52 3.62
C THR A 111 -5.25 -19.45 2.15
N PRO A 112 -3.99 -19.12 1.83
CA PRO A 112 -3.51 -19.12 0.46
C PRO A 112 -3.65 -20.50 -0.21
N PRO A 113 -3.89 -20.55 -1.53
CA PRO A 113 -3.70 -21.77 -2.30
C PRO A 113 -2.32 -22.38 -2.05
N SER A 114 -2.22 -23.72 -2.04
CA SER A 114 -0.97 -24.42 -1.72
C SER A 114 0.17 -24.15 -2.73
N ASP A 115 -0.19 -23.73 -3.94
CA ASP A 115 0.69 -23.37 -5.04
C ASP A 115 0.81 -21.85 -5.23
N ALA A 116 0.39 -21.05 -4.24
CA ALA A 116 0.46 -19.59 -4.29
C ALA A 116 1.90 -19.10 -4.48
N CYS A 117 2.11 -18.33 -5.55
CA CYS A 117 3.32 -17.56 -5.78
C CYS A 117 3.08 -16.10 -5.38
N TRP A 118 4.04 -15.47 -4.72
CA TRP A 118 3.94 -14.08 -4.26
C TRP A 118 5.10 -13.25 -4.80
N GLN A 119 4.85 -11.98 -5.14
CA GLN A 119 5.91 -11.03 -5.48
C GLN A 119 6.49 -10.40 -4.22
N VAL A 120 7.43 -11.09 -3.59
CA VAL A 120 8.10 -10.60 -2.38
C VAL A 120 9.23 -9.64 -2.77
N LEU A 121 9.03 -8.33 -2.58
CA LEU A 121 10.09 -7.34 -2.77
C LEU A 121 11.02 -7.24 -1.56
N VAL A 122 10.42 -7.15 -0.37
CA VAL A 122 11.14 -7.06 0.90
C VAL A 122 10.56 -8.12 1.83
N PRO A 123 11.32 -9.15 2.22
CA PRO A 123 10.84 -10.16 3.17
C PRO A 123 10.47 -9.52 4.51
N ALA A 124 9.27 -9.82 5.01
CA ALA A 124 8.78 -9.30 6.28
C ALA A 124 9.33 -10.07 7.48
N GLU A 125 9.51 -9.36 8.61
CA GLU A 125 9.78 -9.98 9.91
C GLU A 125 8.50 -10.61 10.47
N GLY A 126 8.47 -11.94 10.51
CA GLY A 126 7.29 -12.69 10.91
C GLY A 126 6.21 -12.70 9.81
N ALA A 127 5.41 -13.75 9.81
CA ALA A 127 4.28 -13.89 8.90
C ALA A 127 3.07 -14.38 9.68
N ASP A 128 2.08 -13.51 9.88
CA ASP A 128 0.80 -13.83 10.51
C ASP A 128 -0.40 -13.56 9.58
N ILE A 129 -0.19 -12.80 8.51
CA ILE A 129 -1.19 -12.53 7.47
C ILE A 129 -0.55 -12.52 6.07
N ILE A 130 -1.39 -12.49 5.03
CA ILE A 130 -0.98 -11.95 3.73
C ILE A 130 -1.18 -10.44 3.78
N ALA A 131 -0.08 -9.71 3.93
CA ALA A 131 -0.06 -8.26 4.00
C ALA A 131 -0.12 -7.65 2.59
N HIS A 132 -0.50 -6.37 2.49
CA HIS A 132 -0.47 -5.64 1.23
C HIS A 132 0.96 -5.21 0.86
N GLN A 133 1.83 -4.98 1.85
CA GLN A 133 3.26 -4.65 1.71
C GLN A 133 3.58 -3.25 1.14
N ASP A 134 2.58 -2.57 0.56
CA ASP A 134 2.70 -1.25 -0.08
C ASP A 134 1.50 -0.35 0.24
N LEU A 135 1.07 -0.35 1.50
CA LEU A 135 0.03 0.56 2.01
C LEU A 135 0.57 1.99 2.08
N ALA A 136 0.44 2.74 0.99
CA ALA A 136 1.02 4.08 0.89
C ALA A 136 0.10 5.07 0.18
N PRO A 137 0.39 6.39 0.27
CA PRO A 137 -0.44 7.42 -0.35
C PRO A 137 -0.63 7.25 -1.86
N TRP A 138 0.35 6.70 -2.58
CA TRP A 138 0.25 6.44 -4.02
C TRP A 138 -0.65 5.26 -4.38
N ASN A 139 -1.09 4.47 -3.40
CA ASN A 139 -2.00 3.34 -3.57
C ASN A 139 -3.35 3.57 -2.88
N LEU A 140 -3.61 4.78 -2.38
CA LEU A 140 -4.88 5.15 -1.78
C LEU A 140 -5.71 6.01 -2.74
N VAL A 141 -6.87 5.49 -3.11
CA VAL A 141 -7.88 6.19 -3.92
C VAL A 141 -8.95 6.75 -3.01
N VAL A 142 -9.37 7.99 -3.28
CA VAL A 142 -10.50 8.65 -2.62
C VAL A 142 -11.59 8.90 -3.66
N ALA A 143 -12.75 8.27 -3.46
CA ALA A 143 -13.93 8.49 -4.29
C ALA A 143 -14.70 9.75 -3.87
N GLU A 144 -15.66 10.17 -4.70
CA GLU A 144 -16.68 11.13 -4.28
C GLU A 144 -17.40 10.60 -3.02
N GLY A 145 -17.60 11.45 -2.01
CA GLY A 145 -18.16 11.03 -0.72
C GLY A 145 -17.13 10.53 0.30
N ASP A 146 -15.83 10.74 0.04
CA ASP A 146 -14.69 10.37 0.87
C ASP A 146 -14.53 8.85 1.09
N GLU A 147 -15.05 7.99 0.22
CA GLU A 147 -14.81 6.53 0.32
C GLU A 147 -13.35 6.22 -0.04
N LEU A 148 -12.70 5.42 0.81
CA LEU A 148 -11.29 5.07 0.67
C LEU A 148 -11.15 3.68 0.02
N SER A 149 -10.23 3.53 -0.92
CA SER A 149 -9.94 2.26 -1.59
C SER A 149 -8.44 2.05 -1.77
N LEU A 150 -8.00 0.81 -1.63
CA LEU A 150 -6.62 0.38 -1.81
C LEU A 150 -6.45 -0.30 -3.16
N ILE A 151 -5.41 0.09 -3.88
CA ILE A 151 -5.03 -0.46 -5.19
C ILE A 151 -3.59 -0.97 -5.14
N ASP A 152 -3.16 -1.60 -6.25
CA ASP A 152 -1.82 -2.15 -6.44
C ASP A 152 -1.43 -3.30 -5.48
N TRP A 153 -2.12 -4.42 -5.67
CA TRP A 153 -1.98 -5.63 -4.84
C TRP A 153 -0.86 -6.57 -5.30
N ASP A 154 -0.05 -6.18 -6.28
CA ASP A 154 0.97 -7.06 -6.87
C ASP A 154 1.98 -7.58 -5.85
N THR A 155 2.33 -6.72 -4.91
CA THR A 155 3.33 -7.02 -3.88
C THR A 155 2.74 -7.65 -2.63
N ALA A 156 1.43 -7.94 -2.63
CA ALA A 156 0.80 -8.66 -1.54
C ALA A 156 1.53 -9.99 -1.31
N ALA A 157 1.86 -10.28 -0.06
CA ALA A 157 2.73 -11.39 0.30
C ALA A 157 2.66 -11.69 1.81
N PRO A 158 3.12 -12.88 2.25
CA PRO A 158 3.26 -13.19 3.67
C PRO A 158 4.01 -12.09 4.43
N GLY A 159 3.43 -11.62 5.52
CA GLY A 159 4.02 -10.61 6.40
C GLY A 159 3.28 -10.48 7.71
N SER A 160 3.71 -9.49 8.51
CA SER A 160 3.07 -9.21 9.79
C SER A 160 2.26 -7.92 9.77
N ARG A 161 1.21 -7.87 10.58
CA ARG A 161 0.40 -6.63 10.77
C ARG A 161 1.27 -5.41 11.08
N LEU A 162 2.22 -5.55 12.00
CA LEU A 162 3.11 -4.44 12.39
C LEU A 162 4.07 -4.03 11.27
N TRP A 163 4.51 -4.95 10.43
CA TRP A 163 5.35 -4.65 9.27
C TRP A 163 4.62 -3.79 8.25
N ASP A 164 3.36 -4.10 7.97
CA ASP A 164 2.51 -3.35 7.03
C ASP A 164 2.07 -1.99 7.63
N VAL A 165 1.69 -1.96 8.91
CA VAL A 165 1.38 -0.72 9.64
C VAL A 165 2.59 0.23 9.68
N ALA A 166 3.80 -0.28 9.91
CA ALA A 166 5.00 0.56 9.92
C ALA A 166 5.25 1.23 8.56
N TYR A 167 4.97 0.51 7.46
CA TYR A 167 5.07 1.07 6.12
C TYR A 167 4.04 2.17 5.87
N ALA A 168 2.78 1.90 6.25
CA ALA A 168 1.71 2.90 6.16
C ALA A 168 2.01 4.14 6.97
N ILE A 169 2.45 4.00 8.22
CA ILE A 169 2.81 5.14 9.06
C ILE A 169 3.92 5.97 8.42
N ARG A 170 4.96 5.37 7.85
CA ARG A 170 6.00 6.13 7.14
C ARG A 170 5.40 6.96 5.99
N GLY A 171 4.43 6.41 5.26
CA GLY A 171 3.80 7.09 4.11
C GLY A 171 2.82 8.19 4.50
N PHE A 172 2.03 8.00 5.57
CA PHE A 172 0.93 8.90 5.95
C PHE A 172 1.26 9.86 7.11
N VAL A 173 2.29 9.57 7.89
CA VAL A 173 2.76 10.39 9.01
C VAL A 173 4.09 11.03 8.61
N PRO A 174 4.33 12.33 8.90
CA PRO A 174 5.54 13.06 8.51
C PRO A 174 6.79 12.63 9.30
N LEU A 175 7.22 11.37 9.11
CA LEU A 175 8.40 10.76 9.71
C LEU A 175 9.59 10.88 8.75
N SER A 176 9.88 12.10 8.29
CA SER A 176 10.91 12.33 7.28
C SER A 176 12.08 13.20 7.78
N ALA A 177 13.28 12.88 7.28
CA ALA A 177 14.45 13.75 7.45
C ALA A 177 14.38 15.01 6.58
N HIS A 178 13.58 15.01 5.50
CA HIS A 178 13.50 16.14 4.58
C HIS A 178 12.79 17.33 5.25
N PRO A 179 13.40 18.53 5.34
CA PRO A 179 12.83 19.67 6.07
C PRO A 179 11.42 20.06 5.61
N ASP A 180 11.15 20.01 4.31
CA ASP A 180 9.84 20.36 3.75
C ASP A 180 8.72 19.39 4.16
N TRP A 181 9.07 18.19 4.62
CA TRP A 181 8.13 17.13 4.99
C TRP A 181 8.11 16.87 6.50
N GLN A 182 8.85 17.65 7.28
CA GLN A 182 8.78 17.61 8.73
C GLN A 182 7.57 18.39 9.24
N SER A 183 6.93 17.87 10.29
CA SER A 183 5.87 18.57 11.00
C SER A 183 6.10 18.54 12.52
N PRO A 184 5.87 19.64 13.24
CA PRO A 184 5.94 19.64 14.70
C PRO A 184 4.90 18.72 15.36
N ASP A 185 3.81 18.37 14.66
CA ASP A 185 2.76 17.49 15.16
C ASP A 185 2.89 16.01 14.72
N ALA A 186 4.06 15.61 14.20
CA ALA A 186 4.32 14.23 13.77
C ALA A 186 4.04 13.19 14.88
N ALA A 187 4.43 13.49 16.12
CA ALA A 187 4.19 12.63 17.29
C ALA A 187 2.68 12.45 17.57
N ASP A 188 1.90 13.53 17.51
CA ASP A 188 0.45 13.48 17.69
C ASP A 188 -0.22 12.66 16.59
N ARG A 189 0.22 12.83 15.34
CA ARG A 189 -0.28 12.08 14.17
C ARG A 189 0.03 10.59 14.26
N LEU A 190 1.23 10.24 14.72
CA LEU A 190 1.62 8.86 15.00
C LEU A 190 0.66 8.23 16.03
N ARG A 191 0.37 8.95 17.12
CA ARG A 191 -0.60 8.50 18.13
C ARG A 191 -2.00 8.36 17.57
N VAL A 192 -2.48 9.34 16.79
CA VAL A 192 -3.79 9.26 16.09
C VAL A 192 -3.90 8.01 15.22
N PHE A 193 -2.85 7.67 14.46
CA PHE A 193 -2.86 6.47 13.63
C PHE A 193 -2.90 5.20 14.50
N ALA A 194 -2.02 5.10 15.51
CA ALA A 194 -1.95 3.95 16.41
C ALA A 194 -3.26 3.71 17.18
N ASP A 195 -3.87 4.79 17.70
CA ASP A 195 -5.15 4.75 18.41
C ASP A 195 -6.28 4.28 17.49
N ALA A 196 -6.35 4.83 16.27
CA ALA A 196 -7.41 4.51 15.33
C ALA A 196 -7.29 3.10 14.73
N TYR A 197 -6.07 2.59 14.54
CA TYR A 197 -5.84 1.19 14.20
C TYR A 197 -6.20 0.24 15.37
N GLY A 198 -6.08 0.74 16.60
CA GLY A 198 -6.36 -0.02 17.81
C GLY A 198 -5.17 -0.84 18.29
N LEU A 199 -3.95 -0.31 18.17
CA LEU A 199 -2.75 -0.96 18.71
C LEU A 199 -2.79 -0.97 20.24
N ASP A 200 -2.52 -2.13 20.85
CA ASP A 200 -2.34 -2.25 22.30
C ASP A 200 -0.96 -1.76 22.77
N GLU A 201 -0.70 -1.78 24.07
CA GLU A 201 0.57 -1.30 24.62
C GLU A 201 1.78 -2.11 24.12
N ALA A 202 1.65 -3.44 24.03
CA ALA A 202 2.74 -4.31 23.60
C ALA A 202 3.06 -4.09 22.12
N GLU A 203 2.03 -3.96 21.29
CA GLU A 203 2.15 -3.63 19.87
C GLU A 203 2.76 -2.24 19.67
N ARG A 204 2.37 -1.23 20.46
CA ARG A 204 2.97 0.11 20.42
C ARG A 204 4.46 0.09 20.75
N ARG A 205 4.86 -0.67 21.77
CA ARG A 205 6.29 -0.85 22.11
C ARG A 205 7.05 -1.53 20.98
N ALA A 206 6.45 -2.54 20.35
CA ALA A 206 7.04 -3.25 19.22
C ALA A 206 7.10 -2.38 17.95
N LEU A 207 6.15 -1.46 17.76
CA LEU A 207 6.07 -0.57 16.60
C LEU A 207 7.25 0.40 16.52
N VAL A 208 7.68 0.98 17.65
CA VAL A 208 8.75 2.01 17.67
C VAL A 208 10.02 1.55 16.92
N PRO A 209 10.63 0.41 17.26
CA PRO A 209 11.80 -0.06 16.52
C PRO A 209 11.43 -0.64 15.14
N MET A 210 10.19 -1.08 14.92
CA MET A 210 9.72 -1.56 13.61
C MET A 210 9.67 -0.43 12.57
N LEU A 211 9.29 0.79 12.94
CA LEU A 211 9.25 1.95 12.05
C LEU A 211 10.61 2.19 11.39
N GLY A 212 11.69 2.20 12.17
CA GLY A 212 13.05 2.35 11.66
C GLY A 212 13.47 1.18 10.76
N ARG A 213 13.26 -0.06 11.24
CA ARG A 213 13.65 -1.27 10.47
C ARG A 213 12.92 -1.39 9.14
N ARG A 214 11.60 -1.21 9.10
CA ARG A 214 10.80 -1.28 7.87
C ARG A 214 11.22 -0.21 6.86
N THR A 215 11.50 1.00 7.34
CA THR A 215 11.96 2.13 6.52
C THR A 215 13.36 1.86 5.95
N ARG A 216 14.28 1.35 6.78
CA ARG A 216 15.63 0.96 6.37
C ARG A 216 15.63 -0.19 5.35
N ALA A 217 14.72 -1.15 5.50
CA ALA A 217 14.59 -2.26 4.56
C ALA A 217 14.27 -1.79 3.12
N MET A 218 13.56 -0.66 2.95
CA MET A 218 13.37 -0.05 1.62
C MET A 218 14.67 0.51 1.04
N HIS A 219 15.50 1.15 1.87
CA HIS A 219 16.82 1.60 1.45
C HIS A 219 17.67 0.41 0.98
N ASP A 220 17.75 -0.64 1.80
CA ASP A 220 18.54 -1.83 1.49
C ASP A 220 18.05 -2.52 0.20
N PHE A 221 16.72 -2.65 0.04
CA PHE A 221 16.13 -3.15 -1.20
C PHE A 221 16.56 -2.34 -2.43
N LEU A 222 16.39 -1.02 -2.40
CA LEU A 222 16.76 -0.17 -3.55
C LEU A 222 18.26 -0.22 -3.84
N ARG A 223 19.11 -0.28 -2.80
CA ARG A 223 20.56 -0.44 -2.94
C ARG A 223 20.89 -1.74 -3.68
N ASP A 224 20.32 -2.84 -3.21
CA ASP A 224 20.66 -4.18 -3.69
C ASP A 224 20.12 -4.42 -5.11
N GLN A 225 18.91 -3.94 -5.41
CA GLN A 225 18.34 -3.98 -6.76
C GLN A 225 19.11 -3.09 -7.74
N SER A 226 19.55 -1.91 -7.29
CA SER A 226 20.37 -0.99 -8.08
C SER A 226 21.73 -1.60 -8.43
N ALA A 227 22.39 -2.24 -7.45
CA ALA A 227 23.65 -2.95 -7.65
C ALA A 227 23.55 -4.08 -8.69
N GLN A 228 22.36 -4.67 -8.84
CA GLN A 228 22.06 -5.70 -9.84
C GLN A 228 21.55 -5.14 -11.17
N GLY A 229 21.37 -3.82 -11.30
CA GLY A 229 20.89 -3.18 -12.53
C GLY A 229 19.40 -3.42 -12.84
N VAL A 230 18.60 -3.77 -11.83
CA VAL A 230 17.18 -4.11 -12.01
C VAL A 230 16.32 -2.84 -12.10
N GLN A 231 15.57 -2.69 -13.19
CA GLN A 231 14.61 -1.61 -13.36
C GLN A 231 13.24 -1.95 -12.74
N PRO A 232 12.47 -0.96 -12.23
CA PRO A 232 12.77 0.48 -12.22
C PRO A 232 13.67 0.92 -11.04
N TRP A 233 14.09 0.01 -10.17
CA TRP A 233 14.77 0.31 -8.91
C TRP A 233 16.11 1.02 -9.09
N THR A 234 16.89 0.66 -10.11
CA THR A 234 18.13 1.39 -10.47
C THR A 234 17.84 2.86 -10.77
N THR A 235 16.75 3.17 -11.46
CA THR A 235 16.37 4.55 -11.77
C THR A 235 15.99 5.31 -10.51
N LEU A 236 15.18 4.70 -9.63
CA LEU A 236 14.81 5.30 -8.34
C LEU A 236 16.03 5.55 -7.44
N TRP A 237 16.98 4.61 -7.41
CA TRP A 237 18.23 4.79 -6.69
C TRP A 237 19.03 5.98 -7.23
N ALA A 238 19.20 6.09 -8.55
CA ALA A 238 19.92 7.19 -9.20
C ALA A 238 19.24 8.56 -8.99
N GLN A 239 17.91 8.58 -8.79
CA GLN A 239 17.15 9.77 -8.45
C GLN A 239 17.20 10.15 -6.95
N GLY A 240 17.97 9.42 -6.13
CA GLY A 240 18.17 9.75 -4.73
C GLY A 240 17.13 9.17 -3.77
N HIS A 241 16.23 8.30 -4.24
CA HIS A 241 15.20 7.68 -3.36
C HIS A 241 15.86 6.85 -2.25
N GLY A 242 16.98 6.18 -2.55
CA GLY A 242 17.74 5.44 -1.55
C GLY A 242 18.24 6.33 -0.41
N ASP A 243 18.75 7.53 -0.71
CA ASP A 243 19.21 8.48 0.30
C ASP A 243 18.04 9.02 1.14
N ALA A 244 16.88 9.26 0.51
CA ALA A 244 15.67 9.66 1.23
C ALA A 244 15.21 8.59 2.22
N TRP A 245 15.14 7.32 1.80
CA TRP A 245 14.78 6.20 2.69
C TRP A 245 15.77 6.01 3.84
N ARG A 246 17.07 6.15 3.57
CA ARG A 246 18.11 6.09 4.62
C ARG A 246 17.95 7.23 5.62
N GLY A 247 17.76 8.45 5.13
CA GLY A 247 17.58 9.63 5.97
C GLY A 247 16.35 9.51 6.86
N ASP A 248 15.22 9.08 6.31
CA ASP A 248 13.99 8.86 7.08
C ASP A 248 14.17 7.77 8.16
N ALA A 249 14.84 6.66 7.83
CA ALA A 249 15.15 5.62 8.81
C ALA A 249 15.99 6.16 9.97
N GLU A 250 17.06 6.89 9.67
CA GLU A 250 17.92 7.52 10.69
C GLU A 250 17.16 8.57 11.50
N TYR A 251 16.29 9.37 10.86
CA TYR A 251 15.44 10.35 11.54
C TYR A 251 14.52 9.69 12.56
N ILE A 252 13.88 8.58 12.18
CA ILE A 252 13.00 7.79 13.03
C ILE A 252 13.79 7.18 14.19
N GLU A 253 14.90 6.50 13.89
CA GLU A 253 15.74 5.81 14.88
C GLU A 253 16.31 6.77 15.93
N GLN A 254 16.81 7.94 15.52
CA GLN A 254 17.34 8.96 16.44
C GLN A 254 16.28 9.57 17.37
N ARG A 255 14.99 9.42 17.03
CA ARG A 255 13.85 9.97 17.77
C ARG A 255 12.99 8.88 18.43
N ALA A 256 13.51 7.66 18.57
CA ALA A 256 12.78 6.53 19.16
C ALA A 256 12.10 6.89 20.49
N ASP A 257 12.82 7.52 21.43
CA ASP A 257 12.27 7.96 22.72
C ASP A 257 11.09 8.93 22.58
N GLN A 258 11.10 9.80 21.56
CA GLN A 258 10.01 10.73 21.30
C GLN A 258 8.76 9.98 20.84
N TRP A 259 8.93 9.01 19.93
CA TRP A 259 7.84 8.19 19.42
C TRP A 259 7.26 7.28 20.49
N GLU A 260 8.11 6.68 21.32
CA GLU A 260 7.68 5.85 22.45
C GLU A 260 6.85 6.67 23.45
N ARG A 261 7.33 7.85 23.85
CA ARG A 261 6.55 8.75 24.72
C ARG A 261 5.20 9.14 24.11
N ALA A 262 5.18 9.42 22.81
CA ALA A 262 3.94 9.78 22.12
C ALA A 262 2.94 8.61 22.12
N LEU A 263 3.40 7.39 21.88
CA LEU A 263 2.54 6.21 21.79
C LEU A 263 2.03 5.70 23.14
N LEU A 264 2.82 5.87 24.22
CA LEU A 264 2.56 5.28 25.54
C LEU A 264 2.08 6.27 26.60
N SER A 265 2.05 7.57 26.29
CA SER A 265 1.45 8.56 27.19
C SER A 265 -0.06 8.36 27.26
N ALA A 266 -0.63 8.60 28.45
CA ALA A 266 -2.06 8.51 28.72
C ALA A 266 -2.88 9.60 27.99
#